data_AF-A0A9P0QNS2-F1
#
_entry.id   AF-A0A9P0QNS2-F1
#
_cell.length_a   1.000
_cell.length_b   1.000
_cell.length_c   1.000
_cell.angle_alpha   90.00
_cell.angle_beta   90.00
_cell.angle_gamma   90.00
#
_symmetry.space_group_name_H-M   'P 1'
#
loop_
_entity.id
_entity.type
_entity.pdbx_description
1 polymer ?
#
loop_
_entity_poly.entity_id
_entity_poly.type
_entity_poly.pdbx_seq_one_letter_code
_entity_poly.pdbx_strand_id
1 'polypeptide(L)'
;MKIKRENEEDINLQDDKKAKLEEKKDDIAIDSELLGQQSSYSNEDNADPANAAAAALSTQQHHHQQNQQQEDQQQAAVAAQHLQQQQQQAAVQLQQQQQQHQQQHLAYQAAANKQSQQGSPQPGLPSHIQPTTLPHTPQSNKPQHGSDEWHKLRRENHKEVERRRREAINQGIKELAALIPTPDPNKAQILQRAVEFIKRLKENESNNIEKWTLEKLLTDQAVAELSASNEKLKQELERAYRENEHWKKLVQSKDEKK
;
A
#
# COMPACT_ATOMS: atom_id res chain seq x y z
N MET A 1 8.19 32.56 -32.39
CA MET A 1 7.26 31.43 -32.18
C MET A 1 7.54 30.32 -33.18
N LYS A 2 8.49 29.41 -32.88
CA LYS A 2 8.84 28.26 -33.72
C LYS A 2 9.37 27.12 -32.84
N ILE A 3 8.56 26.63 -31.89
CA ILE A 3 8.86 25.41 -31.10
C ILE A 3 7.52 24.75 -30.76
N LYS A 4 6.80 24.26 -31.78
CA LYS A 4 5.55 23.53 -31.57
C LYS A 4 5.19 22.53 -32.67
N ARG A 5 6.13 22.20 -33.57
CA ARG A 5 5.85 21.38 -34.77
C ARG A 5 6.62 20.06 -34.85
N GLU A 6 7.55 19.80 -33.94
CA GLU A 6 8.38 18.57 -33.98
C GLU A 6 7.78 17.41 -33.17
N ASN A 7 6.75 17.64 -32.34
CA ASN A 7 6.19 16.62 -31.46
C ASN A 7 5.00 15.83 -32.04
N GLU A 8 4.46 16.21 -33.21
CA GLU A 8 3.28 15.57 -33.80
C GLU A 8 3.64 14.48 -34.83
N GLU A 9 4.87 14.47 -35.36
CA GLU A 9 5.29 13.47 -36.35
C GLU A 9 5.76 12.14 -35.71
N ASP A 10 6.26 12.17 -34.47
CA ASP A 10 6.78 10.96 -33.78
C ASP A 10 5.68 10.05 -33.22
N ILE A 11 4.48 10.57 -32.98
CA ILE A 11 3.36 9.81 -32.41
C ILE A 11 2.75 8.89 -33.48
N ASN A 12 2.72 9.35 -34.74
CA ASN A 12 2.09 8.61 -35.84
C ASN A 12 2.93 7.39 -36.31
N LEU A 13 4.26 7.43 -36.12
CA LEU A 13 5.17 6.34 -36.49
C LEU A 13 5.15 5.14 -35.53
N GLN A 14 4.62 5.31 -34.31
CA GLN A 14 4.54 4.23 -33.33
C GLN A 14 3.27 3.38 -33.50
N ASP A 15 2.16 3.98 -33.94
CA ASP A 15 0.90 3.28 -34.13
C ASP A 15 0.92 2.35 -35.37
N ASP A 16 1.58 2.77 -36.45
CA ASP A 16 1.75 1.93 -37.66
C ASP A 16 2.62 0.68 -37.41
N LYS A 17 3.60 0.76 -36.50
CA LYS A 17 4.43 -0.39 -36.11
C LYS A 17 3.67 -1.38 -35.23
N LYS A 18 2.71 -0.90 -34.44
CA LYS A 18 1.91 -1.73 -33.54
C LYS A 18 0.84 -2.50 -34.31
N ALA A 19 0.21 -1.88 -35.30
CA ALA A 19 -0.75 -2.53 -36.20
C ALA A 19 -0.11 -3.66 -37.03
N LYS A 20 1.11 -3.45 -37.54
CA LYS A 20 1.84 -4.43 -38.37
C LYS A 20 2.39 -5.63 -37.59
N LEU A 21 2.39 -5.57 -36.26
CA LEU A 21 2.83 -6.65 -35.36
C LEU A 21 1.67 -7.51 -34.86
N GLU A 22 0.44 -6.99 -34.85
CA GLU A 22 -0.75 -7.80 -34.54
C GLU A 22 -1.21 -8.63 -35.73
N GLU A 23 -1.11 -8.14 -36.96
CA GLU A 23 -1.50 -8.92 -38.16
C GLU A 23 -0.63 -10.17 -38.39
N LYS A 24 0.57 -10.22 -37.78
CA LYS A 24 1.54 -11.33 -37.95
C LYS A 24 1.41 -12.45 -36.91
N LYS A 25 0.49 -12.32 -35.95
CA LYS A 25 0.30 -13.30 -34.86
C LYS A 25 -0.75 -14.37 -35.16
N ASP A 26 -1.56 -14.17 -36.20
CA ASP A 26 -2.67 -15.07 -36.53
C ASP A 26 -2.31 -16.16 -37.56
N ASP A 27 -1.11 -16.13 -38.14
CA ASP A 27 -0.66 -17.08 -39.18
C ASP A 27 0.13 -18.30 -38.65
N ILE A 28 0.23 -18.50 -37.33
CA ILE A 28 0.97 -19.65 -36.73
C ILE A 28 0.06 -20.50 -35.83
N ALA A 29 -1.20 -20.67 -36.22
CA ALA A 29 -2.03 -21.76 -35.72
C ALA A 29 -1.93 -22.93 -36.72
N ILE A 30 -0.89 -23.76 -36.57
CA ILE A 30 -0.85 -25.06 -37.23
C ILE A 30 -1.87 -25.95 -36.51
N ASP A 31 -2.97 -26.25 -37.19
CA ASP A 31 -4.05 -27.15 -36.76
C ASP A 31 -3.49 -28.49 -36.26
N SER A 32 -3.43 -28.66 -34.94
CA SER A 32 -3.06 -29.92 -34.28
C SER A 32 -4.11 -31.03 -34.50
N GLU A 33 -5.26 -30.72 -35.09
CA GLU A 33 -6.33 -31.67 -35.37
C GLU A 33 -6.16 -32.38 -36.73
N LEU A 34 -5.36 -31.80 -37.65
CA LEU A 34 -5.10 -32.38 -38.97
C LEU A 34 -4.03 -33.47 -38.95
N LEU A 35 -3.18 -33.51 -37.92
CA LEU A 35 -2.10 -34.50 -37.79
C LEU A 35 -2.54 -35.79 -37.06
N GLY A 36 -3.69 -35.78 -36.39
CA GLY A 36 -4.22 -36.95 -35.66
C GLY A 36 -4.93 -38.00 -36.53
N GLN A 37 -5.19 -37.70 -37.81
CA GLN A 37 -6.01 -38.58 -38.68
C GLN A 37 -5.21 -39.39 -39.71
N GLN A 38 -3.87 -39.29 -39.76
CA GLN A 38 -3.08 -40.03 -40.76
C GLN A 38 -2.54 -41.40 -40.30
N SER A 39 -2.80 -41.84 -39.08
CA SER A 39 -2.25 -43.13 -38.57
C SER A 39 -3.12 -44.36 -38.84
N SER A 40 -4.16 -44.26 -39.68
CA SER A 40 -5.02 -45.40 -40.04
C SER A 40 -4.99 -45.64 -41.55
N TYR A 41 -3.85 -46.13 -42.04
CA TYR A 41 -3.83 -46.95 -43.24
C TYR A 41 -3.06 -48.23 -42.95
N SER A 42 -3.77 -49.32 -43.18
CA SER A 42 -3.46 -50.72 -42.94
C SER A 42 -2.13 -51.15 -43.56
N ASN A 43 -1.40 -52.01 -42.86
CA ASN A 43 -0.75 -53.16 -43.49
C ASN A 43 -0.84 -54.35 -42.54
N GLU A 44 -1.59 -55.36 -42.98
CA GLU A 44 -1.60 -56.71 -42.44
C GLU A 44 -0.25 -57.41 -42.70
N ASP A 45 0.02 -58.45 -41.91
CA ASP A 45 1.05 -59.48 -42.12
C ASP A 45 2.52 -59.16 -41.81
N ASN A 46 2.84 -59.01 -40.51
CA ASN A 46 3.82 -59.87 -39.82
C ASN A 46 3.97 -59.45 -38.35
N ALA A 47 3.63 -60.34 -37.43
CA ALA A 47 3.81 -60.12 -35.99
C ALA A 47 5.27 -60.39 -35.60
N ASP A 48 6.13 -59.37 -35.75
CA ASP A 48 7.46 -59.36 -35.14
C ASP A 48 7.36 -58.86 -33.68
N PRO A 49 7.81 -59.64 -32.68
CA PRO A 49 7.69 -59.29 -31.26
C PRO A 49 8.49 -58.04 -30.83
N ALA A 50 9.39 -57.55 -31.68
CA ALA A 50 10.17 -56.34 -31.45
C ALA A 50 9.32 -55.05 -31.60
N ASN A 51 8.29 -55.04 -32.45
CA ASN A 51 7.50 -53.84 -32.73
C ASN A 51 6.42 -53.59 -31.64
N ALA A 52 5.91 -54.65 -31.02
CA ALA A 52 4.99 -54.56 -29.88
C ALA A 52 5.66 -53.99 -28.62
N ALA A 53 6.94 -54.33 -28.39
CA ALA A 53 7.72 -53.77 -27.29
C ALA A 53 8.02 -52.27 -27.49
N ALA A 54 8.31 -51.85 -28.73
CA ALA A 54 8.52 -50.45 -29.06
C ALA A 54 7.24 -49.61 -28.91
N ALA A 55 6.08 -50.14 -29.33
CA ALA A 55 4.78 -49.48 -29.15
C ALA A 55 4.37 -49.37 -27.67
N ALA A 56 4.65 -50.39 -26.85
CA ALA A 56 4.38 -50.36 -25.41
C ALA A 56 5.28 -49.35 -24.67
N LEU A 57 6.56 -49.25 -25.03
CA LEU A 57 7.49 -48.29 -24.45
C LEU A 57 7.14 -46.84 -24.82
N SER A 58 6.72 -46.61 -26.07
CA SER A 58 6.22 -45.31 -26.53
C SER A 58 4.94 -44.90 -25.80
N THR A 59 4.00 -45.83 -25.63
CA THR A 59 2.75 -45.59 -24.88
C THR A 59 3.02 -45.28 -23.40
N GLN A 60 4.01 -45.95 -22.80
CA GLN A 60 4.43 -45.70 -21.42
C GLN A 60 5.12 -44.34 -21.26
N GLN A 61 5.97 -43.93 -22.22
CA GLN A 61 6.55 -42.59 -22.23
C GLN A 61 5.49 -41.51 -22.40
N HIS A 62 4.47 -41.74 -23.26
CA HIS A 62 3.41 -40.77 -23.48
C HIS A 62 2.51 -40.59 -22.25
N HIS A 63 2.16 -41.67 -21.54
CA HIS A 63 1.45 -41.59 -20.26
C HIS A 63 2.27 -40.87 -19.17
N HIS A 64 3.58 -41.08 -19.13
CA HIS A 64 4.44 -40.39 -18.15
C HIS A 64 4.55 -38.88 -18.42
N GLN A 65 4.64 -38.49 -19.69
CA GLN A 65 4.65 -37.08 -20.10
C GLN A 65 3.31 -36.39 -19.76
N GLN A 66 2.19 -37.09 -19.93
CA GLN A 66 0.86 -36.56 -19.63
C GLN A 66 0.61 -36.39 -18.12
N ASN A 67 1.13 -37.31 -17.29
CA ASN A 67 1.05 -37.19 -15.83
C ASN A 67 1.87 -36.01 -15.29
N GLN A 68 3.08 -35.77 -15.84
CA GLN A 68 3.90 -34.61 -15.44
C GLN A 68 3.21 -33.28 -15.76
N GLN A 69 2.56 -33.17 -16.94
CA GLN A 69 1.82 -31.95 -17.30
C GLN A 69 0.60 -31.69 -16.40
N GLN A 70 -0.06 -32.74 -15.89
CA GLN A 70 -1.16 -32.58 -14.93
C GLN A 70 -0.67 -32.13 -13.54
N GLU A 71 0.47 -32.64 -13.06
CA GLU A 71 1.05 -32.21 -11.78
C GLU A 71 1.49 -30.73 -11.81
N ASP A 72 2.11 -30.29 -12.91
CA ASP A 72 2.50 -28.88 -13.09
C ASP A 72 1.28 -27.94 -13.15
N GLN A 73 0.19 -28.36 -13.82
CA GLN A 73 -1.06 -27.59 -13.84
C GLN A 73 -1.72 -27.51 -12.46
N GLN A 74 -1.70 -28.60 -11.69
CA GLN A 74 -2.26 -28.61 -10.34
C GLN A 74 -1.45 -27.70 -9.40
N GLN A 75 -0.12 -27.72 -9.48
CA GLN A 75 0.76 -26.85 -8.69
C GLN A 75 0.60 -25.37 -9.06
N ALA A 76 0.48 -25.05 -10.36
CA ALA A 76 0.20 -23.68 -10.81
C ALA A 76 -1.14 -23.15 -10.28
N ALA A 77 -2.18 -23.99 -10.23
CA ALA A 77 -3.49 -23.61 -9.71
C ALA A 77 -3.45 -23.31 -8.20
N VAL A 78 -2.73 -24.12 -7.40
CA VAL A 78 -2.58 -23.87 -5.95
C VAL A 78 -1.76 -22.61 -5.69
N ALA A 79 -0.71 -22.36 -6.48
CA ALA A 79 0.09 -21.13 -6.38
C ALA A 79 -0.75 -19.89 -6.70
N ALA A 80 -1.59 -19.94 -7.73
CA ALA A 80 -2.51 -18.84 -8.07
C ALA A 80 -3.53 -18.59 -6.95
N GLN A 81 -4.08 -19.65 -6.34
CA GLN A 81 -5.04 -19.53 -5.25
C GLN A 81 -4.40 -18.94 -3.98
N HIS A 82 -3.17 -19.33 -3.67
CA HIS A 82 -2.41 -18.76 -2.54
C HIS A 82 -2.11 -17.28 -2.76
N LEU A 83 -1.71 -16.89 -3.97
CA LEU A 83 -1.46 -15.48 -4.30
C LEU A 83 -2.72 -14.62 -4.18
N GLN A 84 -3.87 -15.15 -4.63
CA GLN A 84 -5.15 -14.48 -4.48
C GLN A 84 -5.55 -14.31 -3.00
N GLN A 85 -5.33 -15.34 -2.17
CA GLN A 85 -5.61 -15.27 -0.75
C GLN A 85 -4.71 -14.25 -0.03
N GLN A 86 -3.43 -14.18 -0.40
CA GLN A 86 -2.50 -13.19 0.13
C GLN A 86 -2.92 -11.75 -0.22
N GLN A 87 -3.38 -11.53 -1.45
CA GLN A 87 -3.85 -10.21 -1.88
C GLN A 87 -5.12 -9.77 -1.11
N GLN A 88 -6.00 -10.73 -0.79
CA GLN A 88 -7.22 -10.46 -0.03
C GLN A 88 -6.92 -10.13 1.45
N GLN A 89 -5.94 -10.81 2.07
CA GLN A 89 -5.49 -10.46 3.43
C GLN A 89 -4.86 -9.07 3.49
N ALA A 90 -4.06 -8.69 2.50
CA ALA A 90 -3.46 -7.34 2.43
C ALA A 90 -4.53 -6.24 2.31
N ALA A 91 -5.59 -6.46 1.53
CA ALA A 91 -6.70 -5.52 1.38
C ALA A 91 -7.46 -5.31 2.71
N VAL A 92 -7.71 -6.38 3.47
CA VAL A 92 -8.38 -6.31 4.78
C VAL A 92 -7.52 -5.54 5.79
N GLN A 93 -6.21 -5.75 5.79
CA GLN A 93 -5.29 -5.01 6.67
C GLN A 93 -5.30 -3.50 6.38
N LEU A 94 -5.28 -3.12 5.10
CA LEU A 94 -5.32 -1.71 4.70
C LEU A 94 -6.63 -1.04 5.12
N GLN A 95 -7.76 -1.74 4.98
CA GLN A 95 -9.06 -1.24 5.41
C GLN A 95 -9.12 -1.04 6.93
N GLN A 96 -8.56 -1.97 7.71
CA GLN A 96 -8.52 -1.86 9.17
C GLN A 96 -7.67 -0.66 9.63
N GLN A 97 -6.54 -0.39 8.96
CA GLN A 97 -5.68 0.75 9.26
C GLN A 97 -6.39 2.09 8.96
N GLN A 98 -7.14 2.16 7.86
CA GLN A 98 -7.93 3.35 7.51
C GLN A 98 -9.02 3.65 8.56
N GLN A 99 -9.66 2.60 9.10
CA GLN A 99 -10.72 2.74 10.09
C GLN A 99 -10.17 3.23 11.45
N GLN A 100 -8.97 2.79 11.86
CA GLN A 100 -8.29 3.33 13.04
C GLN A 100 -7.92 4.81 12.88
N HIS A 101 -7.42 5.21 11.70
CA HIS A 101 -7.11 6.61 11.42
C HIS A 101 -8.36 7.50 11.53
N GLN A 102 -9.49 7.03 11.02
CA GLN A 102 -10.74 7.77 11.10
C GLN A 102 -11.24 7.92 12.55
N GLN A 103 -11.17 6.88 13.39
CA GLN A 103 -11.53 6.98 14.81
C GLN A 103 -10.61 7.94 15.57
N GLN A 104 -9.31 7.94 15.29
CA GLN A 104 -8.37 8.86 15.92
C GLN A 104 -8.67 10.32 15.55
N HIS A 105 -9.07 10.57 14.29
CA HIS A 105 -9.45 11.91 13.84
C HIS A 105 -10.76 12.39 14.49
N LEU A 106 -11.76 11.51 14.65
CA LEU A 106 -13.00 11.83 15.38
C LEU A 106 -12.72 12.11 16.87
N ALA A 107 -11.84 11.33 17.50
CA ALA A 107 -11.46 11.53 18.90
C ALA A 107 -10.73 12.88 19.10
N TYR A 108 -9.84 13.25 18.17
CA TYR A 108 -9.16 14.55 18.19
C TYR A 108 -10.14 15.72 18.04
N GLN A 109 -11.13 15.58 17.16
CA GLN A 109 -12.16 16.60 16.96
C GLN A 109 -13.08 16.74 18.18
N ALA A 110 -13.44 15.62 18.83
CA ALA A 110 -14.22 15.64 20.07
C ALA A 110 -13.46 16.26 21.24
N ALA A 111 -12.14 16.02 21.34
CA ALA A 111 -11.28 16.65 22.34
C ALA A 111 -11.15 18.17 22.11
N ALA A 112 -10.98 18.61 20.86
CA ALA A 112 -10.92 20.02 20.51
C ALA A 112 -12.22 20.78 20.86
N ASN A 113 -13.38 20.15 20.72
CA ASN A 113 -14.67 20.74 21.09
C ASN A 113 -14.93 20.80 22.61
N LYS A 114 -14.24 20.01 23.44
CA LYS A 114 -14.38 20.10 24.91
C LYS A 114 -13.57 21.25 25.51
N GLN A 115 -12.54 21.74 24.83
CA GLN A 115 -11.69 22.82 25.34
C GLN A 115 -12.27 24.23 25.10
N SER A 116 -13.33 24.36 24.30
CA SER A 116 -14.03 25.62 24.03
C SER A 116 -15.21 25.93 24.97
N GLN A 117 -15.49 25.09 25.98
CA GLN A 117 -16.61 25.28 26.93
C GLN A 117 -16.22 25.48 28.41
N GLN A 118 -14.94 25.72 28.73
CA GLN A 118 -14.57 26.20 30.07
C GLN A 118 -14.40 27.72 30.09
N GLY A 119 -15.52 28.41 30.28
CA GLY A 119 -15.59 29.83 30.56
C GLY A 119 -16.89 30.21 31.27
N SER A 120 -16.86 30.16 32.62
CA SER A 120 -17.70 30.88 33.60
C SER A 120 -19.17 30.45 33.81
N PRO A 121 -19.57 30.08 35.05
CA PRO A 121 -20.98 29.92 35.44
C PRO A 121 -21.57 31.24 35.95
N GLN A 122 -22.75 31.64 35.45
CA GLN A 122 -23.53 32.75 36.02
C GLN A 122 -24.88 32.23 36.56
N PRO A 123 -25.32 32.66 37.76
CA PRO A 123 -26.48 32.07 38.44
C PRO A 123 -27.79 32.56 37.84
N GLY A 124 -28.77 31.66 37.77
CA GLY A 124 -30.14 31.96 37.34
C GLY A 124 -30.95 32.74 38.37
N LEU A 125 -32.08 33.30 37.91
CA LEU A 125 -33.28 33.72 38.65
C LEU A 125 -34.36 34.17 37.62
N PRO A 126 -35.66 34.25 37.98
CA PRO A 126 -36.68 33.34 37.47
C PRO A 126 -37.64 33.98 36.45
N SER A 127 -38.34 33.10 35.73
CA SER A 127 -39.47 33.41 34.88
C SER A 127 -40.63 34.03 35.67
N HIS A 128 -40.92 35.32 35.45
CA HIS A 128 -42.17 35.95 35.88
C HIS A 128 -42.87 36.59 34.68
N ILE A 129 -44.11 36.18 34.47
CA ILE A 129 -44.98 36.60 33.38
C ILE A 129 -45.77 37.81 33.89
N GLN A 130 -45.51 38.99 33.35
CA GLN A 130 -46.30 40.21 33.59
C GLN A 130 -46.49 40.95 32.25
N PRO A 131 -47.73 41.31 31.86
CA PRO A 131 -48.00 42.10 30.68
C PRO A 131 -47.95 43.60 31.06
N THR A 132 -46.88 44.29 30.72
CA THR A 132 -46.81 45.74 30.90
C THR A 132 -46.16 46.39 29.68
N THR A 133 -47.00 47.16 29.01
CA THR A 133 -46.76 48.28 28.10
C THR A 133 -45.30 48.59 27.75
N LEU A 134 -45.01 48.46 26.45
CA LEU A 134 -43.86 48.98 25.71
C LEU A 134 -43.13 50.15 26.38
N PRO A 135 -41.80 50.04 26.48
CA PRO A 135 -40.95 51.05 25.88
C PRO A 135 -40.17 50.41 24.74
N HIS A 136 -40.24 51.06 23.57
CA HIS A 136 -39.42 50.77 22.40
C HIS A 136 -37.95 50.56 22.80
N THR A 137 -37.48 49.33 22.70
CA THR A 137 -36.07 49.08 22.46
C THR A 137 -35.86 49.32 20.96
N PRO A 138 -34.99 50.25 20.53
CA PRO A 138 -34.68 50.36 19.12
C PRO A 138 -33.81 49.16 18.75
N GLN A 139 -34.46 48.06 18.35
CA GLN A 139 -33.84 47.12 17.46
C GLN A 139 -33.50 47.84 16.15
N SER A 140 -32.26 47.68 15.71
CA SER A 140 -31.76 48.02 14.38
C SER A 140 -31.49 49.51 14.07
N ASN A 141 -30.58 50.13 14.82
CA ASN A 141 -29.76 51.22 14.29
C ASN A 141 -28.77 50.70 13.22
N LYS A 142 -29.29 50.19 12.11
CA LYS A 142 -28.51 50.13 10.87
C LYS A 142 -28.58 51.56 10.32
N PRO A 143 -27.49 52.36 10.38
CA PRO A 143 -27.53 53.74 9.91
C PRO A 143 -28.07 53.79 8.48
N GLN A 144 -28.88 54.80 8.17
CA GLN A 144 -29.56 54.92 6.88
C GLN A 144 -28.55 54.82 5.73
N HIS A 145 -28.83 53.99 4.73
CA HIS A 145 -27.93 53.77 3.60
C HIS A 145 -27.63 55.10 2.89
N GLY A 146 -26.35 55.47 2.78
CA GLY A 146 -25.91 56.76 2.24
C GLY A 146 -25.74 57.89 3.27
N SER A 147 -26.04 57.66 4.55
CA SER A 147 -25.69 58.60 5.64
C SER A 147 -24.19 58.55 5.97
N ASP A 148 -23.65 59.63 6.53
CA ASP A 148 -22.24 59.70 6.96
C ASP A 148 -21.88 58.63 8.00
N GLU A 149 -22.81 58.30 8.89
CA GLU A 149 -22.65 57.22 9.89
C GLU A 149 -22.62 55.83 9.22
N TRP A 150 -23.37 55.62 8.13
CA TRP A 150 -23.31 54.39 7.36
C TRP A 150 -21.97 54.23 6.64
N HIS A 151 -21.46 55.30 6.04
CA HIS A 151 -20.13 55.31 5.42
C HIS A 151 -19.01 55.11 6.45
N LYS A 152 -19.13 55.70 7.64
CA LYS A 152 -18.19 55.50 8.76
C LYS A 152 -18.20 54.06 9.26
N LEU A 153 -19.36 53.50 9.55
CA LEU A 153 -19.49 52.12 10.03
C LEU A 153 -18.93 51.11 9.03
N ARG A 154 -19.20 51.30 7.73
CA ARG A 154 -18.65 50.44 6.66
C ARG A 154 -17.13 50.52 6.61
N ARG A 155 -16.56 51.72 6.75
CA ARG A 155 -15.10 51.92 6.75
C ARG A 155 -14.44 51.29 7.98
N GLU A 156 -15.03 51.45 9.16
CA GLU A 156 -14.54 50.83 10.40
C GLU A 156 -14.69 49.31 10.38
N ASN A 157 -15.80 48.78 9.87
CA ASN A 157 -15.95 47.33 9.67
C ASN A 157 -14.86 46.78 8.73
N HIS A 158 -14.61 47.47 7.61
CA HIS A 158 -13.57 47.06 6.68
C HIS A 158 -12.16 47.08 7.32
N LYS A 159 -11.87 48.08 8.17
CA LYS A 159 -10.62 48.13 8.94
C LYS A 159 -10.52 46.98 9.94
N GLU A 160 -11.60 46.68 10.66
CA GLU A 160 -11.64 45.61 11.65
C GLU A 160 -11.45 44.24 10.99
N VAL A 161 -12.08 44.00 9.84
CA VAL A 161 -11.86 42.77 9.04
C VAL A 161 -10.38 42.63 8.66
N GLU A 162 -9.76 43.69 8.16
CA GLU A 162 -8.34 43.66 7.79
C GLU A 162 -7.41 43.51 9.00
N ARG A 163 -7.75 44.11 10.16
CA ARG A 163 -7.02 43.92 11.42
C ARG A 163 -7.03 42.45 11.84
N ARG A 164 -8.21 41.81 11.87
CA ARG A 164 -8.35 40.38 12.21
C ARG A 164 -7.58 39.48 11.25
N ARG A 165 -7.63 39.78 9.95
CA ARG A 165 -6.84 39.06 8.95
C ARG A 165 -5.33 39.17 9.24
N ARG A 166 -4.83 40.36 9.54
CA ARG A 166 -3.42 40.59 9.88
C ARG A 166 -3.02 39.85 11.16
N GLU A 167 -3.88 39.82 12.16
CA GLU A 167 -3.65 39.09 13.41
C GLU A 167 -3.58 37.59 13.19
N ALA A 168 -4.51 37.02 12.42
CA ALA A 168 -4.48 35.61 12.05
C ALA A 168 -3.18 35.22 11.32
N ILE A 169 -2.74 36.05 10.36
CA ILE A 169 -1.47 35.82 9.63
C ILE A 169 -0.27 35.91 10.59
N ASN A 170 -0.24 36.93 11.45
CA ASN A 170 0.84 37.11 12.40
C ASN A 170 0.92 35.94 13.40
N GLN A 171 -0.23 35.43 13.82
CA GLN A 171 -0.32 34.27 14.70
C GLN A 171 0.24 33.02 14.02
N GLY A 172 -0.17 32.75 12.77
CA GLY A 172 0.37 31.62 12.00
C GLY A 172 1.88 31.69 11.77
N ILE A 173 2.44 32.88 11.54
CA ILE A 173 3.90 33.05 11.41
C ILE A 173 4.63 32.76 12.74
N LYS A 174 4.06 33.15 13.88
CA LYS A 174 4.65 32.88 15.20
C LYS A 174 4.62 31.39 15.53
N GLU A 175 3.53 30.70 15.20
CA GLU A 175 3.43 29.24 15.37
C GLU A 175 4.45 28.52 14.51
N LEU A 176 4.61 28.94 13.24
CA LEU A 176 5.65 28.40 12.37
C LEU A 176 7.06 28.60 12.93
N ALA A 177 7.34 29.78 13.50
CA ALA A 177 8.63 30.08 14.11
C ALA A 177 8.96 29.16 15.30
N ALA A 178 7.95 28.69 16.05
CA ALA A 178 8.15 27.79 17.19
C ALA A 178 8.49 26.36 16.78
N LEU A 179 8.09 25.93 15.58
CA LEU A 179 8.33 24.57 15.06
C LEU A 179 9.66 24.43 14.32
N ILE A 180 10.24 25.54 13.87
CA ILE A 180 11.47 25.55 13.09
C ILE A 180 12.64 25.98 13.98
N PRO A 181 13.85 25.43 13.77
CA PRO A 181 15.03 25.84 14.52
C PRO A 181 15.54 27.20 14.01
N THR A 182 14.89 28.30 14.41
CA THR A 182 15.36 29.66 14.15
C THR A 182 15.17 30.57 15.36
N PRO A 183 16.20 31.32 15.78
CA PRO A 183 16.05 32.35 16.81
C PRO A 183 15.54 33.68 16.23
N ASP A 184 15.38 33.80 14.90
CA ASP A 184 15.16 35.07 14.22
C ASP A 184 13.68 35.49 14.23
N PRO A 185 13.33 36.70 14.71
CA PRO A 185 11.94 37.20 14.73
C PRO A 185 11.47 37.76 13.38
N ASN A 186 12.30 37.73 12.33
CA ASN A 186 11.98 38.30 11.02
C ASN A 186 11.04 37.39 10.24
N LYS A 187 9.85 37.90 9.88
CA LYS A 187 8.82 37.17 9.12
C LYS A 187 9.34 36.57 7.81
N ALA A 188 10.15 37.30 7.04
CA ALA A 188 10.68 36.79 5.79
C ALA A 188 11.67 35.63 6.03
N GLN A 189 12.50 35.76 7.06
CA GLN A 189 13.48 34.73 7.42
C GLN A 189 12.81 33.46 7.95
N ILE A 190 11.77 33.60 8.79
CA ILE A 190 10.96 32.50 9.29
C ILE A 190 10.38 31.69 8.11
N LEU A 191 9.80 32.37 7.12
CA LEU A 191 9.22 31.71 5.94
C LEU A 191 10.29 30.99 5.11
N GLN A 192 11.43 31.62 4.87
CA GLN A 192 12.52 30.98 4.12
C GLN A 192 13.07 29.75 4.86
N ARG A 193 13.33 29.88 6.16
CA ARG A 193 13.85 28.78 6.99
C ARG A 193 12.86 27.65 7.14
N ALA A 194 11.56 27.94 7.16
CA ALA A 194 10.54 26.90 7.14
C ALA A 194 10.59 26.07 5.85
N VAL A 195 10.76 26.71 4.68
CA VAL A 195 10.89 25.98 3.41
C VAL A 195 12.13 25.08 3.40
N GLU A 196 13.27 25.60 3.85
CA GLU A 196 14.51 24.83 3.97
C GLU A 196 14.36 23.66 4.95
N PHE A 197 13.73 23.90 6.10
CA PHE A 197 13.50 22.89 7.12
C PHE A 197 12.55 21.78 6.65
N ILE A 198 11.47 22.11 5.94
CA ILE A 198 10.56 21.11 5.34
C ILE A 198 11.31 20.24 4.33
N LYS A 199 12.16 20.85 3.47
CA LYS A 199 12.97 20.07 2.52
C LYS A 199 13.92 19.10 3.24
N ARG A 200 14.61 19.58 4.28
CA ARG A 200 15.49 18.74 5.09
C ARG A 200 14.74 17.63 5.82
N LEU A 201 13.55 17.91 6.34
CA LEU A 201 12.72 16.88 6.98
C LEU A 201 12.31 15.79 6.01
N LYS A 202 11.93 16.15 4.77
CA LYS A 202 11.62 15.17 3.71
C LYS A 202 12.83 14.33 3.32
N GLU A 203 14.00 14.95 3.18
CA GLU A 203 15.25 14.22 2.89
C GLU A 203 15.64 13.29 4.03
N ASN A 204 15.51 13.75 5.28
CA ASN A 204 15.76 12.94 6.47
C ASN A 204 14.79 11.75 6.56
N GLU A 205 13.50 11.96 6.25
CA GLU A 205 12.52 10.88 6.17
C GLU A 205 12.92 9.82 5.13
N SER A 206 13.34 10.24 3.94
CA SER A 206 13.86 9.32 2.90
C SER A 206 15.06 8.53 3.41
N ASN A 207 16.05 9.21 3.99
CA ASN A 207 17.26 8.56 4.52
C ASN A 207 16.95 7.58 5.67
N ASN A 208 15.96 7.90 6.52
CA ASN A 208 15.53 7.01 7.60
C ASN A 208 14.85 5.76 7.06
N ILE A 209 14.01 5.90 6.02
CA ILE A 209 13.39 4.76 5.34
C ILE A 209 14.47 3.86 4.72
N GLU A 210 15.44 4.45 4.02
CA GLU A 210 16.55 3.70 3.40
C GLU A 210 17.38 2.95 4.45
N LYS A 211 17.78 3.65 5.53
CA LYS A 211 18.54 3.05 6.63
C LYS A 211 17.77 1.90 7.28
N TRP A 212 16.50 2.12 7.61
CA TRP A 212 15.65 1.10 8.23
C TRP A 212 15.48 -0.10 7.31
N THR A 213 15.27 0.13 6.00
CA THR A 213 15.14 -0.94 5.01
C THR A 213 16.41 -1.78 4.93
N LEU A 214 17.59 -1.14 4.89
CA LEU A 214 18.87 -1.83 4.88
C LEU A 214 19.07 -2.66 6.15
N GLU A 215 18.85 -2.06 7.33
CA GLU A 215 18.98 -2.72 8.61
C GLU A 215 18.04 -3.93 8.73
N LYS A 216 16.80 -3.78 8.27
CA LYS A 216 15.82 -4.87 8.21
C LYS A 216 16.30 -6.00 7.31
N LEU A 217 16.75 -5.71 6.08
CA LEU A 217 17.23 -6.74 5.15
C LEU A 217 18.44 -7.50 5.71
N LEU A 218 19.39 -6.80 6.33
CA LEU A 218 20.56 -7.42 6.96
C LEU A 218 20.16 -8.31 8.13
N THR A 219 19.21 -7.86 8.95
CA THR A 219 18.72 -8.64 10.09
C THR A 219 17.95 -9.87 9.61
N ASP A 220 17.08 -9.72 8.60
CA ASP A 220 16.31 -10.81 8.01
C ASP A 220 17.25 -11.87 7.40
N GLN A 221 18.33 -11.44 6.73
CA GLN A 221 19.37 -12.33 6.20
C GLN A 221 20.09 -13.10 7.33
N ALA A 222 20.51 -12.40 8.39
CA ALA A 222 21.17 -13.04 9.53
C ALA A 222 20.24 -14.04 10.24
N VAL A 223 18.95 -13.71 10.38
CA VAL A 223 17.94 -14.61 10.94
C VAL A 223 17.76 -15.84 10.07
N ALA A 224 17.71 -15.69 8.74
CA ALA A 224 17.59 -16.81 7.82
C ALA A 224 18.81 -17.74 7.89
N GLU A 225 20.03 -17.19 7.93
CA GLU A 225 21.28 -17.96 8.08
C GLU A 225 21.35 -18.71 9.41
N LEU A 226 21.02 -18.04 10.52
CA LEU A 226 20.96 -18.67 11.84
C LEU A 226 19.90 -19.76 11.89
N SER A 227 18.73 -19.54 11.29
CA SER A 227 17.65 -20.53 11.24
C SER A 227 18.07 -21.77 10.44
N ALA A 228 18.73 -21.57 9.28
CA ALA A 228 19.25 -22.66 8.46
C ALA A 228 20.36 -23.44 9.19
N SER A 229 21.26 -22.75 9.89
CA SER A 229 22.30 -23.41 10.72
C SER A 229 21.69 -24.22 11.86
N ASN A 230 20.68 -23.67 12.54
CA ASN A 230 19.99 -24.36 13.62
C ASN A 230 19.27 -25.62 13.12
N GLU A 231 18.60 -25.53 11.98
CA GLU A 231 17.93 -26.67 11.34
C GLU A 231 18.92 -27.78 10.95
N LYS A 232 20.08 -27.40 10.38
CA LYS A 232 21.15 -28.36 10.08
C LYS A 232 21.65 -29.07 11.34
N LEU A 233 21.89 -28.33 12.42
CA LEU A 233 22.35 -28.90 13.69
C LEU A 233 21.31 -29.85 14.30
N LYS A 234 20.01 -29.53 14.20
CA LYS A 234 18.93 -30.44 14.62
C LYS A 234 18.96 -31.74 13.84
N GLN A 235 19.15 -31.67 12.52
CA GLN A 235 19.23 -32.86 11.66
C GLN A 235 20.46 -33.73 11.99
N GLU A 236 21.62 -33.12 12.22
CA GLU A 236 22.84 -33.83 12.62
C GLU A 236 22.68 -34.49 13.99
N LEU A 237 22.06 -33.79 14.94
CA LEU A 237 21.74 -34.31 16.27
C LEU A 237 20.76 -35.49 16.19
N GLU A 238 19.70 -35.38 15.40
CA GLU A 238 18.76 -36.48 15.18
C GLU A 238 19.44 -37.71 14.58
N ARG A 239 20.31 -37.50 13.57
CA ARG A 239 21.10 -38.57 12.97
C ARG A 239 22.00 -39.26 14.01
N ALA A 240 22.73 -38.49 14.80
CA ALA A 240 23.60 -39.02 15.85
C ALA A 240 22.81 -39.80 16.92
N TYR A 241 21.60 -39.34 17.29
CA TYR A 241 20.72 -40.07 18.19
C TYR A 241 20.24 -41.40 17.58
N ARG A 242 19.84 -41.41 16.31
CA ARG A 242 19.44 -42.65 15.61
C ARG A 242 20.59 -43.66 15.54
N GLU A 243 21.80 -43.19 15.23
CA GLU A 243 23.00 -44.04 15.21
C GLU A 243 23.33 -44.62 16.60
N ASN A 244 23.27 -43.80 17.65
CA ASN A 244 23.45 -44.27 19.04
C ASN A 244 22.42 -45.33 19.43
N GLU A 245 21.14 -45.11 19.12
CA GLU A 245 20.06 -46.08 19.38
C GLU A 245 20.29 -47.40 18.64
N HIS A 246 20.72 -47.35 17.38
CA HIS A 246 21.06 -48.54 16.61
C HIS A 246 22.21 -49.34 17.24
N TRP A 247 23.29 -48.67 17.63
CA TRP A 247 24.43 -49.32 18.29
C TRP A 247 24.07 -49.93 19.64
N LYS A 248 23.27 -49.23 20.45
CA LYS A 248 22.76 -49.77 21.73
C LYS A 248 21.97 -51.06 21.53
N LYS A 249 21.06 -51.11 20.56
CA LYS A 249 20.27 -52.31 20.23
C LYS A 249 21.16 -53.47 19.79
N LEU A 250 22.17 -53.21 18.95
CA LEU A 250 23.11 -54.23 18.50
C LEU A 250 23.91 -54.84 19.66
N VAL A 251 24.39 -54.01 20.58
CA VAL A 251 25.10 -54.47 21.78
C VAL A 251 24.17 -55.33 22.64
N GLN A 252 22.97 -54.84 22.95
CA GLN A 252 21.98 -55.56 23.76
C GLN A 252 21.60 -56.92 23.14
N SER A 253 21.40 -56.97 21.82
CA SER A 253 21.09 -58.22 21.10
C SER A 253 22.23 -59.24 21.09
N LYS A 254 23.49 -58.79 21.24
CA LYS A 254 24.65 -59.69 21.34
C LYS A 254 24.79 -60.26 22.75
N ASP A 255 24.48 -59.46 23.76
CA ASP A 255 24.51 -59.89 25.15
C ASP A 255 23.41 -60.92 25.44
N GLU A 256 22.22 -60.78 24.84
CA GLU A 256 21.11 -61.75 24.97
C GLU A 256 21.37 -63.12 24.30
N LYS A 257 22.37 -63.20 23.41
CA LYS A 257 22.70 -64.43 22.64
C LYS A 257 23.88 -65.22 23.23
N LYS A 258 24.43 -64.78 24.36
CA LYS A 258 25.52 -65.45 25.09
C LYS A 258 25.00 -66.16 26.32
#